data_AF-A0A516PUF8-F1
#
_entry.id   AF-A0A516PUF8-F1
#
_cell.length_a   1.000
_cell.length_b   1.000
_cell.length_c   1.000
_cell.angle_alpha   90.00
_cell.angle_beta   90.00
_cell.angle_gamma   90.00
#
_symmetry.space_group_name_H-M   'P 1'
#
loop_
_entity.id
_entity.type
_entity.pdbx_description
1 polymer ?
#
loop_
_entity_poly.entity_id
_entity_poly.type
_entity_poly.pdbx_seq_one_letter_code
_entity_poly.pdbx_strand_id
1 'polypeptide(L)'
;MDPGANWWEALSAIGTVLAVLVSVAVAIREVARARAAESALEDERRQRLAEQRRGIAALVTAWAESQYEPSPDGTHYVRRVIAHVANESTEPAFNLNVVLAYGSPLIQLGPLSIPVPIHVLPARQARSWDVSPGFAAHSTGVGQVPTDPIASISFEDSRGVAWTRGYDGKLQEGGGHQAISPDSETGEAQIGPLDSPFNPIAVVTAFHSALESATTVQDLKPLLSPTATGWSALTNEELVALRDEHAAYGLAAHVWYPTPRIAYVRLIHDDDIERARKGDSARALVVTLVFLVGKGWRVFSSGGAVTEPDWIKFPRKDLLRDLRG
;
A
#
# COMPACT_ATOMS: atom_id res chain seq x y z
N MET A 1 -100.59 -14.05 10.17
CA MET A 1 -99.32 -14.53 9.60
C MET A 1 -98.79 -13.40 8.73
N ASP A 2 -97.91 -12.57 9.30
CA ASP A 2 -97.34 -11.40 8.62
C ASP A 2 -96.07 -11.80 7.84
N PRO A 3 -96.02 -11.62 6.50
CA PRO A 3 -94.82 -11.86 5.71
C PRO A 3 -93.89 -10.63 5.62
N GLY A 4 -94.14 -9.57 6.40
CA GLY A 4 -93.43 -8.28 6.29
C GLY A 4 -92.10 -8.15 7.05
N ALA A 5 -91.76 -9.08 7.96
CA ALA A 5 -90.61 -8.93 8.85
C ALA A 5 -89.29 -9.50 8.30
N ASN A 6 -89.33 -10.51 7.43
CA ASN A 6 -88.12 -11.27 7.06
C ASN A 6 -87.25 -10.59 5.98
N TRP A 7 -87.79 -9.68 5.17
CA TRP A 7 -87.03 -9.08 4.07
C TRP A 7 -86.22 -7.85 4.50
N TRP A 8 -86.69 -7.10 5.50
CA TRP A 8 -85.92 -6.02 6.13
C TRP A 8 -84.76 -6.55 6.96
N GLU A 9 -84.95 -7.66 7.67
CA GLU A 9 -83.87 -8.35 8.37
C GLU A 9 -82.82 -8.89 7.37
N ALA A 10 -83.25 -9.47 6.24
CA ALA A 10 -82.36 -9.92 5.17
C ALA A 10 -81.57 -8.77 4.51
N LEU A 11 -82.19 -7.62 4.24
CA LEU A 11 -81.52 -6.43 3.71
C LEU A 11 -80.53 -5.81 4.70
N SER A 12 -80.87 -5.78 6.00
CA SER A 12 -79.98 -5.29 7.05
C SER A 12 -78.76 -6.21 7.23
N ALA A 13 -78.94 -7.53 7.09
CA ALA A 13 -77.85 -8.51 7.11
C ALA A 13 -76.91 -8.35 5.90
N ILE A 14 -77.46 -8.14 4.70
CA ILE A 14 -76.67 -7.88 3.48
C ILE A 14 -75.87 -6.58 3.59
N GLY A 15 -76.48 -5.51 4.11
CA GLY A 15 -75.80 -4.22 4.33
C GLY A 15 -74.63 -4.32 5.31
N THR A 16 -74.77 -5.12 6.36
CA THR A 16 -73.73 -5.32 7.38
C THR A 16 -72.54 -6.11 6.82
N VAL A 17 -72.79 -7.16 6.03
CA VAL A 17 -71.73 -7.94 5.38
C VAL A 17 -70.95 -7.09 4.38
N LEU A 18 -71.62 -6.27 3.57
CA LEU A 18 -70.98 -5.33 2.65
C LEU A 18 -70.11 -4.30 3.38
N ALA A 19 -70.60 -3.74 4.49
CA ALA A 19 -69.84 -2.79 5.30
C ALA A 19 -68.58 -3.42 5.92
N VAL A 20 -68.66 -4.69 6.38
CA VAL A 20 -67.52 -5.44 6.90
C VAL A 20 -66.51 -5.76 5.79
N LEU A 21 -66.96 -6.13 4.60
CA LEU A 21 -66.05 -6.39 3.47
C LEU A 21 -65.32 -5.11 3.04
N VAL A 22 -66.00 -3.97 2.99
CA VAL A 22 -65.39 -2.68 2.68
C VAL A 22 -64.39 -2.27 3.78
N SER A 23 -64.74 -2.44 5.06
CA SER A 23 -63.83 -2.08 6.15
C SER A 23 -62.58 -2.97 6.18
N VAL A 24 -62.71 -4.27 5.92
CA VAL A 24 -61.56 -5.18 5.78
C VAL A 24 -60.69 -4.80 4.57
N ALA A 25 -61.30 -4.48 3.42
CA ALA A 25 -60.56 -4.06 2.24
C ALA A 25 -59.80 -2.74 2.46
N VAL A 26 -60.41 -1.78 3.17
CA VAL A 26 -59.76 -0.52 3.56
C VAL A 26 -58.61 -0.79 4.53
N ALA A 27 -58.81 -1.62 5.55
CA ALA A 27 -57.78 -1.97 6.52
C ALA A 27 -56.57 -2.67 5.86
N ILE A 28 -56.81 -3.60 4.93
CA ILE A 28 -55.72 -4.26 4.17
C ILE A 28 -54.95 -3.23 3.34
N ARG A 29 -55.65 -2.29 2.68
CA ARG A 29 -55.02 -1.23 1.89
C ARG A 29 -54.21 -0.25 2.73
N GLU A 30 -54.68 0.08 3.93
CA GLU A 30 -53.96 0.93 4.88
C GLU A 30 -52.71 0.24 5.43
N VAL A 31 -52.79 -1.05 5.77
CA VAL A 31 -51.61 -1.84 6.17
C VAL A 31 -50.59 -1.94 5.04
N ALA A 32 -51.03 -2.17 3.81
CA ALA A 32 -50.14 -2.21 2.65
C ALA A 32 -49.43 -0.86 2.40
N ARG A 33 -50.16 0.25 2.55
CA ARG A 33 -49.59 1.61 2.45
C ARG A 33 -48.63 1.92 3.60
N ALA A 34 -48.96 1.52 4.82
CA ALA A 34 -48.09 1.69 5.98
C ALA A 34 -46.77 0.94 5.79
N ARG A 35 -46.82 -0.32 5.34
CA ARG A 35 -45.61 -1.11 5.03
C ARG A 35 -44.77 -0.50 3.91
N ALA A 36 -45.41 0.00 2.85
CA ALA A 36 -44.71 0.66 1.74
C ALA A 36 -44.05 1.99 2.17
N ALA A 37 -44.71 2.74 3.08
CA ALA A 37 -44.15 3.95 3.67
C ALA A 37 -42.98 3.64 4.60
N GLU A 38 -43.08 2.58 5.41
CA GLU A 38 -42.00 2.08 6.25
C GLU A 38 -40.78 1.68 5.42
N SER A 39 -40.96 0.89 4.35
CA SER A 39 -39.85 0.50 3.49
C SER A 39 -39.19 1.70 2.80
N ALA A 40 -39.97 2.67 2.34
CA ALA A 40 -39.45 3.89 1.72
C ALA A 40 -38.61 4.73 2.71
N LEU A 41 -39.08 4.85 3.96
CA LEU A 41 -38.34 5.55 5.02
C LEU A 41 -37.04 4.82 5.40
N GLU A 42 -37.07 3.49 5.43
CA GLU A 42 -35.87 2.68 5.67
C GLU A 42 -34.86 2.79 4.53
N ASP A 43 -35.32 2.81 3.28
CA ASP A 43 -34.47 3.03 2.11
C ASP A 43 -33.84 4.43 2.13
N GLU A 44 -34.63 5.46 2.43
CA GLU A 44 -34.14 6.84 2.55
C GLU A 44 -33.10 6.99 3.68
N ARG A 45 -33.34 6.36 4.84
CA ARG A 45 -32.37 6.33 5.94
C ARG A 45 -31.09 5.62 5.53
N ARG A 46 -31.20 4.47 4.84
CA ARG A 46 -30.03 3.73 4.34
C ARG A 46 -29.23 4.56 3.34
N GLN A 47 -29.89 5.26 2.42
CA GLN A 47 -29.25 6.16 1.46
C GLN A 47 -28.52 7.30 2.15
N ARG A 48 -29.18 8.03 3.07
CA ARG A 48 -28.53 9.12 3.83
C ARG A 48 -27.32 8.64 4.62
N LEU A 49 -27.41 7.47 5.26
CA LEU A 49 -26.29 6.89 5.99
C LEU A 49 -25.16 6.45 5.06
N ALA A 50 -25.46 5.94 3.86
CA ALA A 50 -24.46 5.62 2.85
C ALA A 50 -23.76 6.87 2.30
N GLU A 51 -24.52 7.92 1.99
CA GLU A 51 -23.99 9.21 1.54
C GLU A 51 -23.09 9.86 2.60
N GLN A 52 -23.54 9.89 3.85
CA GLN A 52 -22.75 10.43 4.96
C GLN A 52 -21.44 9.66 5.13
N ARG A 53 -21.50 8.32 5.10
CA ARG A 53 -20.30 7.47 5.18
C ARG A 53 -19.34 7.71 4.02
N ARG A 54 -19.86 7.73 2.79
CA ARG A 54 -19.07 8.02 1.60
C ARG A 54 -18.44 9.41 1.68
N GLY A 55 -19.14 10.39 2.25
CA GLY A 55 -18.63 11.74 2.51
C GLY A 55 -17.45 11.75 3.49
N ILE A 56 -17.52 10.97 4.58
CA ILE A 56 -16.42 10.80 5.54
C ILE A 56 -15.22 10.12 4.87
N ALA A 57 -15.46 8.99 4.18
CA ALA A 57 -14.43 8.25 3.46
C ALA A 57 -13.76 9.09 2.35
N ALA A 58 -14.51 10.00 1.72
CA ALA A 58 -13.99 10.89 0.69
C ALA A 58 -12.93 11.88 1.20
N LEU A 59 -12.85 12.11 2.51
CA LEU A 59 -11.85 12.98 3.16
C LEU A 59 -10.56 12.25 3.54
N VAL A 60 -10.50 10.94 3.29
CA VAL A 60 -9.25 10.17 3.36
C VAL A 60 -8.62 10.14 1.97
N THR A 61 -7.38 10.58 1.88
CA THR A 61 -6.67 10.74 0.61
C THR A 61 -5.18 10.48 0.76
N ALA A 62 -4.56 10.09 -0.35
CA ALA A 62 -3.11 10.02 -0.50
C ALA A 62 -2.72 10.68 -1.81
N TRP A 63 -1.56 11.34 -1.82
CA TRP A 63 -0.97 11.93 -3.02
C TRP A 63 0.55 11.95 -2.88
N ALA A 64 1.25 12.22 -3.97
CA ALA A 64 2.70 12.41 -3.94
C ALA A 64 3.06 13.66 -4.74
N GLU A 65 4.09 14.36 -4.28
CA GLU A 65 4.57 15.61 -4.88
C GLU A 65 6.02 15.44 -5.28
N SER A 66 6.35 15.79 -6.52
CA SER A 66 7.74 15.99 -6.93
C SER A 66 8.15 17.44 -6.71
N GLN A 67 9.27 17.65 -6.04
CA GLN A 67 9.93 18.95 -5.92
C GLN A 67 11.37 18.84 -6.41
N TYR A 68 11.89 19.90 -7.00
CA TYR A 68 13.29 19.98 -7.40
C TYR A 68 13.99 20.97 -6.47
N GLU A 69 14.88 20.47 -5.64
CA GLU A 69 15.63 21.28 -4.68
C GLU A 69 17.08 21.41 -5.16
N PRO A 70 17.72 22.59 -5.04
CA PRO A 70 19.13 22.72 -5.38
C PRO A 70 19.97 21.83 -4.47
N SER A 71 20.98 21.17 -5.06
CA SER A 71 21.95 20.37 -4.34
C SER A 71 22.72 21.24 -3.33
N PRO A 72 23.26 20.66 -2.24
CA PRO A 72 23.97 21.43 -1.22
C PRO A 72 25.19 22.21 -1.74
N ASP A 73 25.81 21.76 -2.82
CA ASP A 73 26.92 22.41 -3.52
C ASP A 73 26.45 23.33 -4.67
N GLY A 74 25.15 23.41 -4.93
CA GLY A 74 24.55 24.28 -5.95
C GLY A 74 24.84 23.87 -7.40
N THR A 75 25.35 22.67 -7.64
CA THR A 75 25.79 22.23 -8.97
C THR A 75 24.67 21.62 -9.82
N HIS A 76 23.61 21.12 -9.19
CA HIS A 76 22.48 20.48 -9.86
C HIS A 76 21.21 20.56 -9.01
N TYR A 77 20.07 20.16 -9.57
CA TYR A 77 18.84 19.95 -8.81
C TYR A 77 18.70 18.47 -8.44
N VAL A 78 18.22 18.22 -7.23
CA VAL A 78 17.84 16.90 -6.74
C VAL A 78 16.32 16.81 -6.72
N ARG A 79 15.78 15.79 -7.37
CA ARG A 79 14.35 15.49 -7.30
C ARG A 79 14.05 14.88 -5.94
N ARG A 80 13.15 15.52 -5.19
CA ARG A 80 12.58 15.04 -3.95
C ARG A 80 11.12 14.65 -4.19
N VAL A 81 10.73 13.47 -3.73
CA VAL A 81 9.36 12.98 -3.83
C VAL A 81 8.84 12.73 -2.42
N ILE A 82 7.82 13.48 -2.04
CA ILE A 82 7.14 13.32 -0.75
C ILE A 82 5.77 12.73 -0.99
N ALA A 83 5.50 11.59 -0.36
CA ALA A 83 4.16 11.01 -0.32
C ALA A 83 3.43 11.49 0.93
N HIS A 84 2.18 11.87 0.76
CA HIS A 84 1.30 12.38 1.80
C HIS A 84 0.08 11.49 1.95
N VAL A 85 -0.34 11.28 3.18
CA VAL A 85 -1.61 10.63 3.52
C VAL A 85 -2.32 11.49 4.54
N ALA A 86 -3.55 11.88 4.25
CA ALA A 86 -4.35 12.72 5.10
C ALA A 86 -5.72 12.11 5.35
N ASN A 87 -6.21 12.33 6.57
CA ASN A 87 -7.59 12.08 6.96
C ASN A 87 -8.14 13.40 7.48
N GLU A 88 -8.86 14.11 6.63
CA GLU A 88 -9.54 15.37 7.01
C GLU A 88 -10.92 15.13 7.63
N SER A 89 -11.33 13.86 7.74
CA SER A 89 -12.61 13.50 8.30
C SER A 89 -12.66 13.71 9.83
N THR A 90 -13.86 13.55 10.38
CA THR A 90 -14.10 13.60 11.83
C THR A 90 -13.85 12.27 12.53
N GLU A 91 -13.52 11.21 11.80
CA GLU A 91 -13.38 9.84 12.33
C GLU A 91 -12.01 9.27 11.96
N PRO A 92 -11.43 8.36 12.77
CA PRO A 92 -10.19 7.69 12.41
C PRO A 92 -10.38 6.74 11.22
N ALA A 93 -9.32 6.58 10.43
CA ALA A 93 -9.19 5.55 9.40
C ALA A 93 -8.19 4.48 9.86
N PHE A 94 -8.42 3.23 9.45
CA PHE A 94 -7.68 2.06 9.90
C PHE A 94 -7.08 1.30 8.71
N ASN A 95 -6.05 0.51 8.99
CA ASN A 95 -5.47 -0.44 8.04
C ASN A 95 -5.18 0.15 6.65
N LEU A 96 -4.59 1.36 6.62
CA LEU A 96 -4.38 2.07 5.37
C LEU A 96 -3.19 1.45 4.61
N ASN A 97 -3.38 1.17 3.34
CA ASN A 97 -2.33 0.74 2.42
C ASN A 97 -2.25 1.72 1.27
N VAL A 98 -1.06 2.25 1.03
CA VAL A 98 -0.79 3.21 -0.04
C VAL A 98 0.12 2.55 -1.05
N VAL A 99 -0.23 2.68 -2.32
CA VAL A 99 0.59 2.20 -3.43
C VAL A 99 0.86 3.38 -4.35
N LEU A 100 2.14 3.61 -4.63
CA LEU A 100 2.59 4.66 -5.53
C LEU A 100 2.83 4.08 -6.93
N ALA A 101 2.51 4.86 -7.95
CA ALA A 101 2.75 4.53 -9.34
C ALA A 101 3.27 5.74 -10.11
N TYR A 102 3.85 5.50 -11.29
CA TYR A 102 4.36 6.54 -12.18
C TYR A 102 4.22 6.14 -13.65
N GLY A 103 4.44 7.11 -14.54
CA GLY A 103 4.53 6.86 -15.98
C GLY A 103 3.19 6.71 -16.71
N SER A 104 3.31 6.45 -18.01
CA SER A 104 2.19 6.13 -18.90
C SER A 104 2.70 5.12 -19.95
N PRO A 105 2.34 3.82 -19.87
CA PRO A 105 1.38 3.21 -18.93
C PRO A 105 1.84 3.27 -17.47
N LEU A 106 0.89 3.17 -16.54
CA LEU A 106 1.17 3.26 -15.11
C LEU A 106 1.92 2.02 -14.61
N ILE A 107 3.06 2.26 -13.97
CA ILE A 107 3.89 1.25 -13.34
C ILE A 107 3.77 1.41 -11.83
N GLN A 108 3.33 0.36 -11.14
CA GLN A 108 3.22 0.35 -9.68
C GLN A 108 4.58 0.09 -9.04
N LEU A 109 4.97 0.91 -8.07
CA LEU A 109 6.24 0.78 -7.35
C LEU A 109 6.06 0.26 -5.92
N GLY A 110 4.82 0.17 -5.44
CA GLY A 110 4.53 -0.20 -4.07
C GLY A 110 4.47 0.99 -3.11
N PRO A 111 4.51 0.72 -1.79
CA PRO A 111 4.44 1.76 -0.76
C PRO A 111 5.76 2.53 -0.60
N LEU A 112 6.84 1.99 -1.17
CA LEU A 112 8.20 2.46 -0.92
C LEU A 112 8.47 2.54 0.60
N SER A 113 8.73 3.74 1.12
CA SER A 113 9.01 3.97 2.56
C SER A 113 7.77 4.20 3.42
N ILE A 114 6.57 4.10 2.85
CA ILE A 114 5.32 4.20 3.60
C ILE A 114 5.08 2.88 4.36
N PRO A 115 4.78 2.91 5.66
CA PRO A 115 4.42 1.71 6.42
C PRO A 115 3.19 0.99 5.84
N VAL A 116 3.22 -0.34 5.81
CA VAL A 116 2.11 -1.17 5.32
C VAL A 116 1.76 -2.26 6.34
N PRO A 117 0.56 -2.24 6.94
CA PRO A 117 -0.41 -1.13 6.90
C PRO A 117 0.02 0.03 7.79
N ILE A 118 -0.49 1.24 7.51
CA ILE A 118 -0.64 2.26 8.55
C ILE A 118 -1.84 1.84 9.41
N HIS A 119 -1.59 1.35 10.61
CA HIS A 119 -2.66 0.78 11.45
C HIS A 119 -3.77 1.77 11.77
N VAL A 120 -3.42 3.02 12.11
CA VAL A 120 -4.39 4.07 12.45
C VAL A 120 -3.90 5.42 11.92
N LEU A 121 -4.78 6.10 11.19
CA LEU A 121 -4.67 7.50 10.86
C LEU A 121 -5.78 8.29 11.57
N PRO A 122 -5.47 9.04 12.64
CA PRO A 122 -6.47 9.76 13.40
C PRO A 122 -7.21 10.82 12.57
N ALA A 123 -8.38 11.23 13.08
CA ALA A 123 -9.16 12.32 12.49
C ALA A 123 -8.34 13.62 12.44
N ARG A 124 -8.45 14.36 11.33
CA ARG A 124 -7.79 15.65 11.08
C ARG A 124 -6.27 15.60 11.22
N GLN A 125 -5.66 14.49 10.79
CA GLN A 125 -4.22 14.31 10.79
C GLN A 125 -3.71 14.02 9.39
N ALA A 126 -2.49 14.47 9.14
CA ALA A 126 -1.74 14.14 7.94
C ALA A 126 -0.36 13.60 8.33
N ARG A 127 0.17 12.71 7.51
CA ARG A 127 1.52 12.18 7.62
C ARG A 127 2.19 12.24 6.26
N SER A 128 3.51 12.39 6.27
CA SER A 128 4.31 12.49 5.06
C SER A 128 5.56 11.64 5.16
N TRP A 129 5.98 11.05 4.05
CA TRP A 129 7.16 10.21 3.94
C TRP A 129 8.00 10.64 2.74
N ASP A 130 9.31 10.71 2.95
CA ASP A 130 10.24 10.88 1.84
C ASP A 130 10.40 9.54 1.12
N VAL A 131 9.95 9.49 -0.13
CA VAL A 131 10.01 8.28 -0.96
C VAL A 131 11.01 8.42 -2.11
N SER A 132 11.79 9.52 -2.11
CA SER A 132 12.73 9.86 -3.18
C SER A 132 13.71 8.74 -3.50
N PRO A 133 14.33 8.04 -2.52
CA PRO A 133 15.32 7.01 -2.83
C PRO A 133 14.71 5.79 -3.53
N GLY A 134 13.47 5.41 -3.17
CA GLY A 134 12.74 4.35 -3.85
C GLY A 134 12.32 4.73 -5.27
N PHE A 135 12.08 6.02 -5.53
CA PHE A 135 11.80 6.55 -6.87
C PHE A 135 13.04 6.77 -7.74
N ALA A 136 14.24 6.82 -7.15
CA ALA A 136 15.45 7.22 -7.86
C ALA A 136 15.78 6.31 -9.06
N ALA A 137 15.52 5.00 -8.94
CA ALA A 137 15.69 4.03 -10.02
C ALA A 137 14.76 4.28 -11.22
N HIS A 138 13.63 4.95 -10.98
CA HIS A 138 12.55 5.18 -11.93
C HIS A 138 12.55 6.62 -12.46
N SER A 139 13.63 7.37 -12.23
CA SER A 139 13.78 8.70 -12.81
C SER A 139 13.84 8.59 -14.35
N THR A 140 13.01 9.39 -15.01
CA THR A 140 12.83 9.37 -16.46
C THR A 140 14.17 9.58 -17.16
N GLY A 141 14.47 8.73 -18.15
CA GLY A 141 15.68 8.83 -18.96
C GLY A 141 15.79 10.19 -19.66
N VAL A 142 17.00 10.51 -20.13
CA VAL A 142 17.29 11.76 -20.85
C VAL A 142 16.31 11.93 -22.02
N GLY A 143 15.58 13.05 -22.03
CA GLY A 143 14.64 13.39 -23.11
C GLY A 143 13.17 13.00 -22.87
N GLN A 144 12.85 12.36 -21.75
CA GLN A 144 11.46 12.13 -21.35
C GLN A 144 10.96 13.22 -20.40
N VAL A 145 9.70 13.63 -20.57
CA VAL A 145 9.03 14.55 -19.64
C VAL A 145 8.82 13.82 -18.31
N PRO A 146 9.34 14.36 -17.18
CA PRO A 146 9.13 13.76 -15.88
C PRO A 146 7.63 13.61 -15.60
N THR A 147 7.20 12.42 -15.24
CA THR A 147 5.84 12.19 -14.75
C THR A 147 5.83 12.30 -13.24
N ASP A 148 4.83 13.02 -12.73
CA ASP A 148 4.59 13.07 -11.30
C ASP A 148 4.04 11.74 -10.80
N PRO A 149 4.48 11.29 -9.62
CA PRO A 149 3.97 10.07 -9.03
C PRO A 149 2.52 10.27 -8.59
N ILE A 150 1.74 9.21 -8.72
CA ILE A 150 0.35 9.19 -8.29
C ILE A 150 0.16 8.10 -7.24
N ALA A 151 -0.83 8.27 -6.36
CA ALA A 151 -1.11 7.37 -5.26
C ALA A 151 -2.48 6.73 -5.39
N SER A 152 -2.56 5.45 -5.04
CA SER A 152 -3.78 4.73 -4.71
C SER A 152 -3.77 4.48 -3.20
N ILE A 153 -4.94 4.52 -2.57
CA ILE A 153 -5.09 4.22 -1.14
C ILE A 153 -6.28 3.32 -0.88
N SER A 154 -6.05 2.27 -0.09
CA SER A 154 -7.12 1.46 0.52
C SER A 154 -7.11 1.64 2.03
N PHE A 155 -8.28 1.64 2.67
CA PHE A 155 -8.41 1.81 4.13
C PHE A 155 -9.74 1.26 4.62
N GLU A 156 -9.85 1.10 5.94
CA GLU A 156 -11.10 0.78 6.63
C GLU A 156 -11.59 2.02 7.40
N ASP A 157 -12.89 2.29 7.32
CA ASP A 157 -13.50 3.33 8.16
C ASP A 157 -13.73 2.85 9.60
N SER A 158 -14.24 3.74 10.47
CA SER A 158 -14.51 3.44 11.88
C SER A 158 -15.51 2.31 12.13
N ARG A 159 -16.24 1.89 11.09
CA ARG A 159 -17.26 0.85 11.13
C ARG A 159 -16.81 -0.43 10.44
N GLY A 160 -15.54 -0.49 10.02
CA GLY A 160 -14.95 -1.65 9.34
C GLY A 160 -15.35 -1.77 7.87
N VAL A 161 -15.87 -0.72 7.25
CA VAL A 161 -16.14 -0.74 5.81
C VAL A 161 -14.85 -0.44 5.06
N ALA A 162 -14.51 -1.31 4.10
CA ALA A 162 -13.34 -1.13 3.25
C ALA A 162 -13.61 -0.15 2.10
N TRP A 163 -12.67 0.75 1.88
CA TRP A 163 -12.70 1.78 0.86
C TRP A 163 -11.42 1.75 0.05
N THR A 164 -11.53 1.95 -1.26
CA THR A 164 -10.37 2.09 -2.15
C THR A 164 -10.55 3.33 -3.02
N ARG A 165 -9.54 4.19 -2.99
CA ARG A 165 -9.38 5.29 -3.94
C ARG A 165 -8.27 4.92 -4.92
N GLY A 166 -8.65 4.67 -6.17
CA GLY A 166 -7.71 4.28 -7.21
C GLY A 166 -6.86 5.45 -7.72
N TYR A 167 -5.95 5.12 -8.63
CA TYR A 167 -5.07 6.08 -9.33
C TYR A 167 -5.83 7.14 -10.15
N ASP A 168 -7.10 6.88 -10.51
CA ASP A 168 -7.97 7.84 -11.18
C ASP A 168 -8.68 8.80 -10.20
N GLY A 169 -8.40 8.69 -8.90
CA GLY A 169 -8.99 9.49 -7.84
C GLY A 169 -10.40 9.06 -7.42
N LYS A 170 -11.00 8.05 -8.09
CA LYS A 170 -12.37 7.61 -7.78
C LYS A 170 -12.37 6.74 -6.52
N LEU A 171 -13.33 7.05 -5.63
CA LEU A 171 -13.58 6.28 -4.41
C LEU A 171 -14.61 5.18 -4.67
N GLN A 172 -14.30 3.96 -4.24
CA GLN A 172 -15.16 2.79 -4.32
C GLN A 172 -15.32 2.17 -2.93
N GLU A 173 -16.55 1.77 -2.62
CA GLU A 173 -16.89 0.98 -1.43
C GLU A 173 -16.71 -0.49 -1.78
N GLY A 174 -16.06 -1.25 -0.90
CA GLY A 174 -15.66 -2.61 -1.20
C GLY A 174 -14.37 -2.65 -2.02
N GLY A 175 -13.42 -3.43 -1.51
CA GLY A 175 -12.09 -3.58 -2.06
C GLY A 175 -11.24 -4.31 -1.03
N GLY A 176 -10.53 -5.35 -1.45
CA GLY A 176 -9.52 -5.96 -0.59
C GLY A 176 -8.37 -4.98 -0.35
N HIS A 177 -7.54 -5.27 0.66
CA HIS A 177 -6.24 -4.62 0.78
C HIS A 177 -5.54 -4.71 -0.58
N GLN A 178 -5.22 -3.59 -1.23
CA GLN A 178 -4.42 -3.62 -2.44
C GLN A 178 -3.02 -4.08 -2.07
N ALA A 179 -2.80 -5.40 -2.13
CA ALA A 179 -1.46 -5.94 -2.21
C ALA A 179 -0.85 -5.47 -3.54
N ILE A 180 0.44 -5.20 -3.55
CA ILE A 180 1.20 -5.13 -4.80
C ILE A 180 0.97 -6.46 -5.49
N SER A 181 0.17 -6.47 -6.55
CA SER A 181 0.07 -7.64 -7.39
C SER A 181 1.22 -7.53 -8.38
N PRO A 182 2.23 -8.42 -8.33
CA PRO A 182 3.19 -8.51 -9.40
C PRO A 182 2.41 -8.99 -10.62
N ASP A 183 1.95 -8.04 -11.43
CA ASP A 183 1.43 -8.34 -12.74
C ASP A 183 2.60 -8.83 -13.59
N SER A 184 2.51 -10.04 -14.13
CA SER A 184 3.53 -10.64 -14.98
C SER A 184 3.86 -9.79 -16.21
N GLU A 185 2.93 -8.93 -16.64
CA GLU A 185 3.15 -8.04 -17.79
C GLU A 185 3.98 -6.79 -17.44
N THR A 186 3.95 -6.32 -16.19
CA THR A 186 4.66 -5.10 -15.77
C THR A 186 5.79 -5.33 -14.77
N GLY A 187 5.98 -6.56 -14.27
CA GLY A 187 6.95 -6.90 -13.22
C GLY A 187 8.38 -6.41 -13.49
N GLU A 188 8.86 -6.51 -14.73
CA GLU A 188 10.19 -5.98 -15.10
C GLU A 188 10.27 -4.44 -14.98
N ALA A 189 9.20 -3.74 -15.38
CA ALA A 189 9.11 -2.29 -15.25
C ALA A 189 9.01 -1.83 -13.78
N GLN A 190 8.42 -2.65 -12.90
CA GLN A 190 8.38 -2.41 -11.45
C GLN A 190 9.75 -2.55 -10.80
N ILE A 191 10.59 -3.47 -11.31
CA ILE A 191 11.98 -3.64 -10.85
C ILE A 191 12.85 -2.46 -11.28
N GLY A 192 12.59 -1.90 -12.46
CA GLY A 192 13.36 -0.79 -13.02
C GLY A 192 14.72 -1.23 -13.62
N PRO A 193 15.52 -0.27 -14.09
CA PRO A 193 16.75 -0.54 -14.84
C PRO A 193 17.78 -1.31 -13.99
N LEU A 194 18.24 -2.46 -14.48
CA LEU A 194 19.18 -3.36 -13.79
C LEU A 194 20.65 -2.92 -13.89
N ASP A 195 20.94 -1.88 -14.67
CA ASP A 195 22.26 -1.25 -14.78
C ASP A 195 22.41 -0.02 -13.86
N SER A 196 21.37 0.34 -13.12
CA SER A 196 21.34 1.53 -12.29
C SER A 196 21.76 1.26 -10.84
N PRO A 197 22.76 1.97 -10.28
CA PRO A 197 23.11 1.87 -8.85
C PRO A 197 22.04 2.47 -7.91
N PHE A 198 21.00 3.09 -8.48
CA PHE A 198 19.82 3.57 -7.76
C PHE A 198 18.73 2.51 -7.64
N ASN A 199 18.89 1.36 -8.31
CA ASN A 199 18.01 0.21 -8.19
C ASN A 199 18.55 -0.80 -7.15
N PRO A 200 17.85 -1.03 -6.02
CA PRO A 200 18.24 -2.01 -5.02
C PRO A 200 18.42 -3.43 -5.56
N ILE A 201 17.55 -3.89 -6.46
CA ILE A 201 17.64 -5.21 -7.08
C ILE A 201 18.91 -5.32 -7.91
N ALA A 202 19.23 -4.30 -8.72
CA ALA A 202 20.46 -4.25 -9.51
C ALA A 202 21.72 -4.39 -8.63
N VAL A 203 21.75 -3.69 -7.50
CA VAL A 203 22.89 -3.73 -6.56
C VAL A 203 23.03 -5.12 -5.92
N VAL A 204 21.93 -5.78 -5.57
CA VAL A 204 21.96 -7.14 -5.02
C VAL A 204 22.39 -8.16 -6.08
N THR A 205 21.91 -8.03 -7.31
CA THR A 205 22.34 -8.88 -8.43
C THR A 205 23.84 -8.71 -8.71
N ALA A 206 24.33 -7.46 -8.75
CA ALA A 206 25.76 -7.18 -8.90
C ALA A 206 26.58 -7.74 -7.74
N PHE A 207 26.05 -7.67 -6.50
CA PHE A 207 26.69 -8.25 -5.32
C PHE A 207 26.78 -9.77 -5.41
N HIS A 208 25.72 -10.46 -5.83
CA HIS A 208 25.73 -11.90 -6.04
C HIS A 208 26.78 -12.31 -7.08
N SER A 209 26.79 -11.64 -8.25
CA SER A 209 27.77 -11.92 -9.30
C SER A 209 29.21 -11.66 -8.86
N ALA A 210 29.44 -10.60 -8.09
CA ALA A 210 30.75 -10.32 -7.50
C ALA A 210 31.14 -11.37 -6.45
N LEU A 211 30.19 -11.87 -5.65
CA LEU A 211 30.42 -12.90 -4.63
C LEU A 211 30.82 -14.25 -5.25
N GLU A 212 30.25 -14.61 -6.40
CA GLU A 212 30.63 -15.83 -7.13
C GLU A 212 32.10 -15.84 -7.56
N SER A 213 32.64 -14.67 -7.92
CA SER A 213 33.99 -14.50 -8.45
C SER A 213 35.00 -13.93 -7.44
N ALA A 214 34.54 -13.49 -6.27
CA ALA A 214 35.39 -12.89 -5.25
C ALA A 214 36.39 -13.89 -4.69
N THR A 215 37.66 -13.46 -4.65
CA THR A 215 38.73 -14.17 -3.96
C THR A 215 38.99 -13.59 -2.57
N THR A 216 38.68 -12.30 -2.39
CA THR A 216 38.79 -11.58 -1.13
C THR A 216 37.63 -10.61 -0.96
N VAL A 217 37.36 -10.16 0.27
CA VAL A 217 36.35 -9.12 0.56
C VAL A 217 36.63 -7.81 -0.20
N GLN A 218 37.89 -7.55 -0.54
CA GLN A 218 38.27 -6.34 -1.27
C GLN A 218 37.64 -6.27 -2.66
N ASP A 219 37.37 -7.42 -3.29
CA ASP A 219 36.70 -7.53 -4.59
C ASP A 219 35.25 -7.02 -4.51
N LEU A 220 34.62 -7.12 -3.34
CA LEU A 220 33.25 -6.69 -3.08
C LEU A 220 33.15 -5.21 -2.70
N LYS A 221 34.26 -4.60 -2.26
CA LYS A 221 34.32 -3.25 -1.68
C LYS A 221 33.58 -2.15 -2.46
N PRO A 222 33.55 -2.13 -3.81
CA PRO A 222 32.78 -1.12 -4.55
C PRO A 222 31.26 -1.13 -4.27
N LEU A 223 30.73 -2.30 -3.90
CA LEU A 223 29.31 -2.55 -3.65
C LEU A 223 28.93 -2.44 -2.17
N LEU A 224 29.92 -2.52 -1.28
CA LEU A 224 29.71 -2.50 0.17
C LEU A 224 29.56 -1.08 0.71
N SER A 225 28.79 -0.94 1.78
CA SER A 225 28.70 0.31 2.53
C SER A 225 30.02 0.58 3.25
N PRO A 226 30.58 1.81 3.17
CA PRO A 226 31.78 2.16 3.91
C PRO A 226 31.57 2.17 5.43
N THR A 227 30.32 2.21 5.92
CA THR A 227 30.00 2.16 7.35
C THR A 227 29.70 0.76 7.86
N ALA A 228 29.66 -0.23 6.97
CA ALA A 228 29.45 -1.63 7.33
C ALA A 228 30.78 -2.29 7.73
N THR A 229 31.21 -2.05 8.96
CA THR A 229 32.49 -2.57 9.49
C THR A 229 32.52 -4.10 9.55
N GLY A 230 31.36 -4.76 9.59
CA GLY A 230 31.26 -6.24 9.62
C GLY A 230 31.98 -6.92 8.45
N TRP A 231 31.95 -6.34 7.25
CA TRP A 231 32.63 -6.90 6.09
C TRP A 231 34.15 -6.97 6.26
N SER A 232 34.75 -5.97 6.92
CA SER A 232 36.21 -5.92 7.10
C SER A 232 36.77 -6.98 8.05
N ALA A 233 35.90 -7.62 8.84
CA ALA A 233 36.28 -8.66 9.78
C ALA A 233 36.15 -10.08 9.21
N LEU A 234 35.62 -10.21 7.99
CA LEU A 234 35.21 -11.49 7.40
C LEU A 234 36.44 -12.28 6.90
N THR A 235 36.58 -13.52 7.34
CA THR A 235 37.69 -14.40 6.92
C THR A 235 37.45 -14.99 5.53
N ASN A 236 38.47 -15.59 4.92
CA ASN A 236 38.29 -16.24 3.62
C ASN A 236 37.34 -17.45 3.73
N GLU A 237 37.37 -18.18 4.83
CA GLU A 237 36.46 -19.30 5.09
C GLU A 237 35.01 -18.81 5.23
N GLU A 238 34.80 -17.70 5.92
CA GLU A 238 33.47 -17.07 6.05
C GLU A 238 32.97 -16.53 4.70
N LEU A 239 33.88 -16.03 3.84
CA LEU A 239 33.53 -15.56 2.50
C LEU A 239 33.06 -16.71 1.61
N VAL A 240 33.75 -17.86 1.69
CA VAL A 240 33.34 -19.08 0.99
C VAL A 240 31.98 -19.56 1.50
N ALA A 241 31.78 -19.60 2.82
CA ALA A 241 30.49 -20.00 3.39
C ALA A 241 29.34 -19.07 2.96
N LEU A 242 29.58 -17.76 2.93
CA LEU A 242 28.62 -16.77 2.46
C LEU A 242 28.27 -16.98 0.98
N ARG A 243 29.28 -17.23 0.13
CA ARG A 243 29.06 -17.52 -1.30
C ARG A 243 28.21 -18.78 -1.47
N ASP A 244 28.54 -19.84 -0.75
CA ASP A 244 27.84 -21.13 -0.86
C ASP A 244 26.40 -21.01 -0.33
N GLU A 245 26.17 -20.23 0.72
CA GLU A 245 24.81 -19.91 1.20
C GLU A 245 24.03 -19.12 0.14
N HIS A 246 24.58 -18.04 -0.41
CA HIS A 246 23.91 -17.20 -1.40
C HIS A 246 23.59 -17.94 -2.71
N ALA A 247 24.44 -18.89 -3.13
CA ALA A 247 24.23 -19.68 -4.35
C ALA A 247 22.94 -20.52 -4.32
N ALA A 248 22.41 -20.82 -3.14
CA ALA A 248 21.19 -21.60 -2.96
C ALA A 248 19.90 -20.77 -3.02
N TYR A 249 19.98 -19.43 -3.07
CA TYR A 249 18.79 -18.56 -3.00
C TYR A 249 18.57 -17.77 -4.30
N GLY A 250 17.32 -17.71 -4.73
CA GLY A 250 16.85 -16.82 -5.79
C GLY A 250 16.46 -15.43 -5.26
N LEU A 251 16.51 -14.42 -6.12
CA LEU A 251 16.14 -13.05 -5.77
C LEU A 251 14.62 -12.87 -5.80
N ALA A 252 14.03 -12.34 -4.72
CA ALA A 252 12.64 -11.90 -4.75
C ALA A 252 12.53 -10.56 -5.50
N ALA A 253 11.49 -10.42 -6.33
CA ALA A 253 11.27 -9.21 -7.14
C ALA A 253 10.82 -7.97 -6.35
N HIS A 254 10.69 -8.06 -5.01
CA HIS A 254 10.14 -6.99 -4.18
C HIS A 254 11.19 -6.39 -3.22
N VAL A 255 11.24 -5.07 -3.19
CA VAL A 255 12.09 -4.29 -2.28
C VAL A 255 11.23 -3.68 -1.17
N TRP A 256 11.59 -3.90 0.08
CA TRP A 256 10.92 -3.27 1.22
C TRP A 256 11.77 -2.12 1.79
N TYR A 257 11.19 -0.93 1.93
CA TYR A 257 11.89 0.23 2.49
C TYR A 257 11.32 0.56 3.89
N PRO A 258 11.98 0.18 4.99
CA PRO A 258 11.52 0.55 6.34
C PRO A 258 11.63 2.05 6.64
N THR A 259 12.52 2.75 5.94
CA THR A 259 12.83 4.17 6.09
C THR A 259 13.45 4.66 4.78
N PRO A 260 13.45 5.97 4.45
CA PRO A 260 13.82 6.45 3.11
C PRO A 260 15.16 5.93 2.59
N ARG A 261 16.16 5.77 3.46
CA ARG A 261 17.54 5.43 3.06
C ARG A 261 17.94 4.00 3.34
N ILE A 262 16.99 3.14 3.68
CA ILE A 262 17.25 1.72 3.93
C ILE A 262 16.30 0.92 3.06
N ALA A 263 16.84 -0.12 2.45
CA ALA A 263 16.08 -1.07 1.65
C ALA A 263 16.46 -2.48 2.06
N TYR A 264 15.48 -3.37 2.05
CA TYR A 264 15.64 -4.78 2.27
C TYR A 264 15.21 -5.54 1.02
N VAL A 265 16.08 -6.43 0.58
CA VAL A 265 15.82 -7.33 -0.52
C VAL A 265 15.88 -8.75 0.01
N ARG A 266 14.81 -9.51 -0.22
CA ARG A 266 14.72 -10.90 0.22
C ARG A 266 15.29 -11.82 -0.85
N LEU A 267 16.05 -12.80 -0.40
CA LEU A 267 16.44 -13.96 -1.18
C LEU A 267 15.65 -15.16 -0.64
N ILE A 268 15.07 -15.95 -1.54
CA ILE A 268 14.21 -17.07 -1.18
C ILE A 268 14.76 -18.33 -1.82
N HIS A 269 14.86 -19.40 -1.04
CA HIS A 269 15.25 -20.72 -1.52
C HIS A 269 14.03 -21.41 -2.16
N ASP A 270 14.22 -22.20 -3.23
CA ASP A 270 13.12 -22.86 -3.95
C ASP A 270 12.23 -23.71 -3.03
N ASP A 271 12.85 -24.50 -2.13
CA ASP A 271 12.14 -25.27 -1.10
C ASP A 271 11.26 -24.40 -0.18
N ASP A 272 11.66 -23.16 0.10
CA ASP A 272 10.90 -22.23 0.94
C ASP A 272 9.72 -21.61 0.16
N ILE A 273 9.83 -21.45 -1.17
CA ILE A 273 8.70 -21.07 -2.03
C ILE A 273 7.62 -22.16 -1.97
N GLU A 274 8.01 -23.43 -2.07
CA GLU A 274 7.07 -24.56 -1.99
C GLU A 274 6.43 -24.70 -0.61
N ARG A 275 7.16 -24.38 0.46
CA ARG A 275 6.60 -24.30 1.82
C ARG A 275 5.60 -23.15 1.96
N ALA A 276 5.93 -21.96 1.45
CA ALA A 276 5.01 -20.81 1.46
C ALA A 276 3.69 -21.13 0.74
N ARG A 277 3.76 -21.83 -0.41
CA ARG A 277 2.56 -22.28 -1.16
C ARG A 277 1.66 -23.21 -0.34
N LYS A 278 2.22 -23.95 0.62
CA LYS A 278 1.49 -24.84 1.53
C LYS A 278 1.02 -24.15 2.81
N GLY A 279 1.29 -22.85 2.96
CA GLY A 279 0.91 -22.06 4.14
C GLY A 279 1.94 -22.09 5.29
N ASP A 280 3.11 -22.69 5.07
CA ASP A 280 4.20 -22.70 6.05
C ASP A 280 5.05 -21.41 5.95
N SER A 281 5.78 -21.13 7.03
CA SER A 281 6.72 -19.99 7.05
C SER A 281 7.93 -20.26 6.16
N ALA A 282 8.09 -19.46 5.11
CA ALA A 282 9.32 -19.44 4.30
C ALA A 282 10.46 -18.78 5.07
N ARG A 283 11.63 -19.42 5.06
CA ARG A 283 12.88 -18.77 5.45
C ARG A 283 13.37 -17.91 4.29
N ALA A 284 13.83 -16.71 4.60
CA ALA A 284 14.40 -15.80 3.62
C ALA A 284 15.70 -15.23 4.18
N LEU A 285 16.72 -15.16 3.33
CA LEU A 285 17.89 -14.36 3.60
C LEU A 285 17.55 -12.91 3.23
N VAL A 286 17.98 -11.95 4.05
CA VAL A 286 17.72 -10.53 3.83
C VAL A 286 19.03 -9.80 3.57
N VAL A 287 19.11 -9.15 2.41
CA VAL A 287 20.17 -8.20 2.10
C VAL A 287 19.71 -6.81 2.51
N THR A 288 20.43 -6.19 3.45
CA THR A 288 20.18 -4.81 3.88
C THR A 288 21.04 -3.86 3.08
N LEU A 289 20.41 -2.85 2.50
CA LEU A 289 21.03 -1.81 1.69
C LEU A 289 20.88 -0.45 2.36
N VAL A 290 21.89 0.40 2.19
CA VAL A 290 21.86 1.81 2.61
C VAL A 290 22.03 2.73 1.42
N PHE A 291 21.26 3.80 1.37
CA PHE A 291 21.38 4.81 0.32
C PHE A 291 22.37 5.90 0.73
N LEU A 292 23.42 6.07 -0.08
CA LEU A 292 24.45 7.09 0.11
C LEU A 292 24.34 8.15 -0.97
N VAL A 293 24.26 9.42 -0.59
CA VAL A 293 24.13 10.53 -1.55
C VAL A 293 25.32 10.55 -2.51
N GLY A 294 25.04 10.65 -3.81
CA GLY A 294 26.04 10.64 -4.88
C GLY A 294 26.65 9.26 -5.20
N LYS A 295 26.31 8.21 -4.45
CA LYS A 295 26.80 6.84 -4.70
C LYS A 295 25.69 5.84 -5.03
N GLY A 296 24.47 6.05 -4.55
CA GLY A 296 23.35 5.12 -4.69
C GLY A 296 23.30 4.09 -3.56
N TRP A 297 22.69 2.93 -3.80
CA TRP A 297 22.54 1.87 -2.81
C TRP A 297 23.84 1.08 -2.59
N ARG A 298 24.13 0.72 -1.35
CA ARG A 298 25.28 -0.12 -0.97
C ARG A 298 24.88 -1.19 0.03
N VAL A 299 25.49 -2.37 -0.11
CA VAL A 299 25.26 -3.52 0.77
C VAL A 299 25.81 -3.23 2.15
N PHE A 300 24.93 -3.18 3.15
CA PHE A 300 25.28 -2.98 4.54
C PHE A 300 25.49 -4.32 5.25
N SER A 301 24.57 -5.26 5.09
CA SER A 301 24.64 -6.59 5.69
C SER A 301 23.85 -7.61 4.85
N SER A 302 24.14 -8.89 5.06
CA SER A 302 23.41 -10.01 4.48
C SER A 302 23.27 -11.12 5.52
N GLY A 303 22.08 -11.69 5.66
CA GLY A 303 21.86 -12.85 6.53
C GLY A 303 20.39 -13.13 6.84
N GLY A 304 20.13 -14.13 7.69
CA GLY A 304 18.77 -14.54 8.05
C GLY A 304 18.00 -13.56 8.96
N ALA A 305 18.67 -12.52 9.48
CA ALA A 305 18.06 -11.48 10.30
C ALA A 305 18.15 -10.11 9.64
N VAL A 306 17.10 -9.31 9.82
CA VAL A 306 17.07 -7.91 9.37
C VAL A 306 17.94 -7.06 10.30
N THR A 307 18.76 -6.17 9.74
CA THR A 307 19.45 -5.15 10.53
C THR A 307 18.51 -3.97 10.75
N GLU A 308 18.20 -3.65 12.00
CA GLU A 308 17.25 -2.57 12.30
C GLU A 308 17.80 -1.18 11.89
N PRO A 309 16.93 -0.28 11.40
CA PRO A 309 17.34 1.04 10.92
C PRO A 309 18.17 1.89 11.90
N ASP A 310 17.83 1.82 13.18
CA ASP A 310 18.45 2.58 14.27
C ASP A 310 19.87 2.10 14.62
N TRP A 311 20.26 0.91 14.17
CA TRP A 311 21.62 0.38 14.37
C TRP A 311 22.58 0.83 13.27
N ILE A 312 22.07 1.38 12.18
CA ILE A 312 22.86 1.78 11.02
C ILE A 312 23.40 3.19 11.18
N LYS A 313 24.72 3.32 11.15
CA LYS A 313 25.41 4.62 11.15
C LYS A 313 25.68 5.07 9.72
N PHE A 314 25.37 6.33 9.43
CA PHE A 314 25.66 6.96 8.15
C PHE A 314 26.94 7.82 8.23
N PRO A 315 27.66 8.02 7.11
CA PRO A 315 28.76 8.98 7.05
C PRO A 315 28.30 10.38 7.49
N ARG A 316 29.22 11.16 8.09
CA ARG A 316 28.93 12.55 8.46
C ARG A 316 28.41 13.32 7.26
N LYS A 317 27.36 14.10 7.48
CA LYS A 317 26.67 14.93 6.47
C LYS A 317 25.82 14.19 5.44
N ASP A 318 25.80 12.86 5.46
CA ASP A 318 24.97 12.12 4.52
C ASP A 318 23.48 12.29 4.87
N LEU A 319 23.12 12.23 6.16
CA LEU A 319 21.77 12.48 6.67
C LEU A 319 21.43 13.97 6.89
N LEU A 320 22.32 14.91 6.57
CA LEU A 320 22.09 16.32 6.94
C LEU A 320 21.03 16.99 6.06
N ARG A 321 19.77 16.83 6.50
CA ARG A 321 18.72 17.88 6.53
C ARG A 321 17.74 17.74 7.72
N ASP A 322 17.79 16.68 8.53
CA ASP A 322 16.77 16.43 9.58
C ASP A 322 17.14 16.81 11.03
N LEU A 323 18.22 17.57 11.27
CA LEU A 323 18.62 17.98 12.64
C LEU A 323 18.94 19.47 12.80
N ARG A 324 18.22 20.34 12.09
CA ARG A 324 18.04 21.73 12.53
C ARG A 324 16.54 22.00 12.43
N GLY A 325 15.93 22.16 13.60
CA GLY A 325 14.48 22.29 13.77
C GLY A 325 13.90 23.60 13.25
#